data_AF-A0A497MQZ9-F1
#
_entry.id   AF-A0A497MQZ9-F1
#
_cell.length_a   1.000
_cell.length_b   1.000
_cell.length_c   1.000
_cell.angle_alpha   90.00
_cell.angle_beta   90.00
_cell.angle_gamma   90.00
#
_symmetry.space_group_name_H-M   'P 1'
#
loop_
_entity.id
_entity.type
_entity.pdbx_description
1 polymer ?
#
loop_
_entity_poly.entity_id
_entity_poly.type
_entity_poly.pdbx_seq_one_letter_code
_entity_poly.pdbx_strand_id
1 'polypeptide(L)' 'MSVEKTSLPFKEKYWPSFRRYLDFYRESIRDLEAFWDKEARKIEWFKTWDKVLEWDPPFARWFVGG' A
#
# COMPACT_ATOMS: atom_id res chain seq x y z
N MET A 1 39.70 23.70 -12.29
CA MET A 1 38.43 23.54 -11.54
C MET A 1 37.61 22.47 -12.23
N SER A 2 37.69 21.23 -11.76
CA SER A 2 36.81 20.15 -12.21
C SER A 2 36.45 19.35 -10.96
N VAL A 3 35.24 19.57 -10.45
CA VAL A 3 34.72 18.79 -9.31
C VAL A 3 34.17 17.49 -9.92
N GLU A 4 34.94 16.41 -9.80
CA GLU A 4 34.42 15.07 -10.05
C GLU A 4 33.30 14.78 -9.05
N LYS A 5 32.09 14.59 -9.56
CA LYS A 5 30.95 14.09 -8.79
C LYS A 5 31.18 12.60 -8.54
N THR A 6 32.02 12.29 -7.55
CA THR A 6 32.18 10.92 -7.06
C THR A 6 30.86 10.46 -6.45
N SER A 7 30.13 9.66 -7.22
CA SER A 7 28.94 8.95 -6.76
C SER A 7 29.30 8.10 -5.53
N LEU A 8 28.63 8.37 -4.42
CA LEU A 8 28.68 7.55 -3.21
C LEU A 8 28.37 6.08 -3.57
N PRO A 9 28.96 5.09 -2.87
CA PRO A 9 28.72 3.68 -3.19
C PRO A 9 27.25 3.36 -2.86
N PHE A 10 26.41 3.27 -3.89
CA PHE A 10 24.97 2.99 -3.74
C PHE A 10 24.68 1.53 -3.33
N LYS A 11 25.70 0.68 -3.19
CA LYS A 11 25.51 -0.69 -2.72
C LYS A 11 25.53 -0.70 -1.20
N GLU A 12 24.44 -1.22 -0.63
CA GLU A 12 24.24 -1.50 0.80
C GLU A 12 23.59 -0.40 1.63
N LYS A 13 22.49 0.20 1.14
CA LYS A 13 21.47 0.67 2.09
C LYS A 13 20.64 -0.53 2.56
N TYR A 14 21.15 -1.26 3.55
CA TYR A 14 20.36 -2.26 4.25
C TYR A 14 19.22 -1.54 4.99
N TRP A 15 18.01 -1.66 4.45
CA TRP A 15 16.80 -1.12 5.04
C TRP A 15 16.01 -2.32 5.58
N PRO A 16 16.14 -2.70 6.86
CA PRO A 16 15.39 -3.83 7.43
C PRO A 16 13.88 -3.71 7.19
N SER A 17 13.39 -2.47 7.20
CA SER A 17 12.02 -2.08 6.88
C SER A 17 11.64 -2.33 5.42
N PHE A 18 12.57 -2.51 4.50
CA PHE A 18 12.27 -2.78 3.09
C PHE A 18 11.62 -4.14 2.94
N ARG A 19 12.10 -5.15 3.68
CA ARG A 19 11.49 -6.47 3.65
C ARG A 19 10.05 -6.42 4.19
N ARG A 20 9.84 -5.74 5.32
CA ARG A 20 8.51 -5.53 5.91
C ARG A 20 7.58 -4.79 4.95
N TYR A 21 8.07 -3.74 4.29
CA TYR A 21 7.31 -3.02 3.26
C TYR A 21 6.94 -3.91 2.08
N LEU A 22 7.88 -4.70 1.56
CA LEU A 22 7.62 -5.61 0.43
C LEU A 22 6.62 -6.70 0.79
N ASP A 23 6.64 -7.19 2.02
CA ASP A 23 5.69 -8.21 2.47
C ASP A 23 4.29 -7.59 2.64
N PHE A 24 4.20 -6.37 3.20
CA PHE A 24 2.96 -5.59 3.30
C PHE A 24 2.36 -5.26 1.92
N TYR A 25 3.19 -4.79 0.98
CA TYR A 25 2.78 -4.52 -0.40
C TYR A 25 2.31 -5.80 -1.12
N ARG A 26 2.98 -6.93 -0.87
CA ARG A 26 2.56 -8.21 -1.45
C ARG A 26 1.21 -8.68 -0.92
N GLU A 27 0.93 -8.44 0.36
CA GLU A 27 -0.38 -8.73 0.95
C GLU A 27 -1.46 -7.83 0.31
N SER A 28 -1.17 -6.54 0.12
CA SER A 28 -2.13 -5.56 -0.39
C SER A 28 -2.61 -5.80 -1.82
N ILE A 29 -1.82 -6.49 -2.65
CA ILE A 29 -2.18 -6.79 -4.05
C ILE A 29 -2.69 -8.22 -4.25
N ARG A 30 -2.45 -9.12 -3.29
CA ARG A 30 -2.88 -10.52 -3.39
C ARG A 30 -4.37 -10.67 -3.15
N ASP A 31 -4.87 -9.96 -2.14
CA ASP A 31 -6.28 -9.93 -1.79
C ASP A 31 -6.65 -8.50 -1.39
N LEU A 32 -7.13 -7.75 -2.37
CA LEU A 32 -7.46 -6.33 -2.22
C LEU A 32 -8.56 -6.13 -1.18
N GLU A 33 -9.63 -6.94 -1.23
CA GLU A 33 -10.78 -6.77 -0.35
C GLU A 33 -10.42 -7.10 1.09
N ALA A 34 -9.76 -8.24 1.34
CA ALA A 34 -9.41 -8.64 2.70
C ALA A 34 -8.38 -7.70 3.34
N PHE A 35 -7.38 -7.26 2.56
CA PHE A 35 -6.38 -6.34 3.06
C PHE A 35 -7.00 -4.98 3.40
N TRP A 36 -7.76 -4.39 2.48
CA TRP A 36 -8.34 -3.07 2.69
C TRP A 36 -9.47 -3.08 3.71
N ASP A 37 -10.22 -4.18 3.90
CA ASP A 37 -11.15 -4.33 5.03
C ASP A 37 -10.42 -4.17 6.38
N LYS A 38 -9.34 -4.93 6.55
CA LYS A 38 -8.53 -4.93 7.78
C LYS A 38 -7.89 -3.57 8.04
N GLU A 39 -7.33 -2.94 7.02
CA GLU A 39 -6.68 -1.63 7.16
C GLU A 39 -7.71 -0.52 7.42
N ALA A 40 -8.86 -0.53 6.76
CA ALA A 40 -9.90 0.48 6.94
C ALA A 40 -10.57 0.40 8.31
N ARG A 41 -10.68 -0.80 8.92
CA ARG A 41 -11.19 -0.98 10.30
C ARG A 41 -10.35 -0.29 11.38
N LYS A 42 -9.13 0.14 11.06
CA LYS A 42 -8.25 0.88 12.00
C LYS A 42 -8.65 2.34 12.14
N ILE A 43 -9.50 2.85 11.24
CA ILE A 43 -10.01 4.21 11.25
C ILE A 43 -11.43 4.18 11.84
N GLU A 44 -11.85 5.26 12.48
CA GLU A 44 -13.21 5.37 13.00
C GLU A 44 -14.19 5.76 11.88
N TRP A 45 -15.27 4.99 11.76
CA TRP A 45 -16.30 5.20 10.75
C TRP A 45 -17.64 5.51 11.42
N PHE A 46 -18.38 6.46 10.86
CA PHE A 46 -19.76 6.73 11.30
C PHE A 46 -20.69 5.55 10.98
N LYS A 47 -20.47 4.90 9.84
CA LYS A 47 -21.12 3.65 9.42
C LYS A 47 -20.07 2.83 8.68
N THR A 48 -20.00 1.53 8.93
CA THR A 48 -19.14 0.63 8.16
C THR A 48 -19.74 0.28 6.81
N TRP A 49 -18.88 0.00 5.83
CA TRP A 49 -19.27 -0.42 4.49
C TRP A 49 -19.91 -1.81 4.45
N ASP A 50 -20.72 -2.02 3.42
CA ASP A 50 -21.31 -3.31 3.06
C ASP A 50 -20.38 -4.12 2.14
N LYS A 51 -19.62 -3.42 1.27
CA LYS A 51 -18.64 -4.03 0.36
C LYS A 51 -17.36 -3.19 0.28
N VAL A 52 -16.20 -3.84 0.40
CA VAL A 52 -14.89 -3.16 0.36
C VAL A 52 -14.59 -2.59 -1.02
N LEU A 53 -14.82 -3.38 -2.08
CA LEU A 53 -14.58 -2.98 -3.46
C LEU A 53 -15.72 -3.45 -4.34
N GLU A 54 -16.31 -2.53 -5.09
CA GLU A 54 -17.12 -2.85 -6.24
C GLU A 54 -16.42 -2.35 -7.50
N TRP A 55 -16.16 -3.27 -8.43
CA TRP A 55 -15.42 -2.95 -9.63
C TRP A 55 -16.22 -3.31 -10.88
N ASP A 56 -16.56 -2.28 -11.65
CA ASP A 56 -17.11 -2.37 -13.00
C ASP A 56 -16.24 -1.52 -13.94
N PRO A 57 -15.19 -2.11 -14.57
CA PRO A 57 -14.20 -1.35 -15.33
C PRO A 57 -14.84 -0.39 -16.36
N PRO A 58 -14.40 0.88 -16.43
CA PRO A 58 -13.22 1.48 -15.78
C PRO A 58 -13.47 2.02 -14.37
N PHE A 59 -14.67 1.84 -13.81
CA PHE A 59 -15.10 2.46 -12.56
C PHE A 59 -14.91 1.51 -11.37
N ALA A 60 -14.27 2.00 -10.32
CA ALA A 60 -14.12 1.29 -9.06
C ALA A 60 -14.69 2.14 -7.92
N ARG A 61 -15.50 1.52 -7.06
CA ARG A 61 -16.06 2.12 -5.85
C ARG A 61 -15.52 1.38 -4.64
N TRP A 62 -14.91 2.12 -3.72
CA TRP A 62 -14.38 1.58 -2.47
C TRP A 62 -15.32 1.89 -1.31
N PHE A 63 -15.40 0.97 -0.35
CA PHE A 63 -16.19 1.08 0.89
C PHE A 63 -17.65 1.44 0.61
N VAL A 64 -18.28 0.66 -0.28
CA VAL A 64 -19.66 0.89 -0.70
C VAL A 64 -20.60 0.63 0.48
N GLY A 65 -21.45 1.61 0.79
CA GLY A 65 -22.48 1.50 1.83
C GLY A 65 -22.17 2.20 3.14
N GLY A 66 -20.94 2.69 3.39
CA GLY A 66 -20.62 3.45 4.61
C GLY A 66 -19.16 3.78 4.77
#